data_AF-A0AAT9QLH0-F1
#
_entry.id   AF-A0AAT9QLH0-F1
#
_cell.length_a   1.000
_cell.length_b   1.000
_cell.length_c   1.000
_cell.angle_alpha   90.00
_cell.angle_beta   90.00
_cell.angle_gamma   90.00
#
_symmetry.space_group_name_H-M   'P 1'
#
loop_
_entity.id
_entity.type
_entity.pdbx_description
1 polymer ?
#
loop_
_entity_poly.entity_id
_entity_poly.type
_entity_poly.pdbx_seq_one_letter_code
_entity_poly.pdbx_strand_id
1 'polypeptide(L)'
;MDWFRSIPGSAPAVGAFVLTVLLGIGGASASALWQQSATAGMTVTASGTWPPPVFPTPVCSNVDNANKYVSLGYSGFSEAPTKLTLSATGANGVYGASADVAGPFSVSGSFSLFGNSGIFTQVTTTPATVKIVATFAGGMQSTAYVNVNLGVGTGSGKIYCA
;
A
#
# COMPACT_ATOMS: atom_id res chain seq x y z
N MET A 1 47.22 -23.87 48.31
CA MET A 1 47.19 -22.85 49.38
C MET A 1 46.26 -21.73 48.92
N ASP A 2 45.04 -22.06 48.51
CA ASP A 2 43.86 -22.28 49.38
C ASP A 2 43.24 -20.96 49.82
N TRP A 3 42.40 -20.38 48.96
CA TRP A 3 41.24 -19.65 49.44
C TRP A 3 40.21 -19.49 48.34
N PHE A 4 39.11 -20.24 48.42
CA PHE A 4 37.75 -19.68 48.35
C PHE A 4 36.79 -20.73 48.93
N ARG A 5 36.59 -20.61 50.24
CA ARG A 5 35.47 -21.20 50.97
C ARG A 5 34.17 -20.67 50.37
N SER A 6 33.43 -21.57 49.74
CA SER A 6 32.07 -21.94 50.16
C SER A 6 31.20 -20.78 50.66
N ILE A 7 30.37 -20.22 49.77
CA ILE A 7 29.24 -19.37 50.16
C ILE A 7 28.07 -20.32 50.51
N PRO A 8 27.58 -20.34 51.76
CA PRO A 8 26.46 -21.17 52.16
C PRO A 8 25.14 -20.58 51.62
N GLY A 9 24.38 -21.38 50.86
CA GLY A 9 23.02 -21.01 50.43
C GLY A 9 22.61 -21.40 49.00
N SER A 10 23.51 -21.94 48.17
CA SER A 10 23.21 -22.30 46.77
C SER A 10 22.59 -23.69 46.57
N ALA A 11 22.47 -24.49 47.63
CA ALA A 11 22.00 -25.88 47.54
C ALA A 11 20.51 -26.09 47.21
N PRO A 12 19.53 -25.26 47.63
CA PRO A 12 18.13 -25.59 47.41
C PRO A 12 17.61 -25.20 46.01
N ALA A 13 18.30 -24.33 45.26
CA ALA A 13 17.85 -23.85 43.95
C ALA A 13 18.13 -24.86 42.82
N VAL A 14 19.20 -25.65 42.93
CA VAL A 14 19.56 -26.67 41.93
C VAL A 14 18.62 -27.88 41.99
N GLY A 15 18.08 -28.21 43.17
CA GLY A 15 17.16 -29.34 43.35
C GLY A 15 15.83 -29.18 42.63
N ALA A 16 15.30 -27.96 42.55
CA ALA A 16 14.02 -27.68 41.89
C ALA A 16 14.12 -27.75 40.35
N PHE A 17 15.28 -27.40 39.77
CA PHE A 17 15.48 -27.43 38.33
C PHE A 17 15.57 -28.87 37.80
N VAL A 18 16.21 -29.77 38.54
CA VAL A 18 16.36 -31.18 38.13
C VAL A 18 15.03 -31.95 38.22
N LEU A 19 14.19 -31.65 39.21
CA LEU A 19 12.88 -32.33 39.34
C LEU A 19 11.92 -31.98 38.19
N THR A 20 12.01 -30.75 37.68
CA THR A 20 11.18 -30.28 36.56
C THR A 20 11.63 -30.88 35.22
N VAL A 21 12.93 -31.19 35.08
CA VAL A 21 13.48 -31.84 33.88
C VAL A 21 13.14 -33.35 33.84
N LEU A 22 13.08 -34.03 34.99
CA LEU A 22 12.75 -35.46 35.05
C LEU A 22 11.25 -35.77 34.90
N LEU A 23 10.35 -34.86 35.28
CA LEU A 23 8.90 -35.00 35.03
C LEU A 23 8.44 -34.38 33.70
N GLY A 24 9.37 -33.99 32.84
CA GLY A 24 9.11 -33.51 31.48
C GLY A 24 8.50 -34.60 30.60
N ILE A 25 7.17 -34.66 30.60
CA ILE A 25 6.36 -35.26 29.55
C ILE A 25 6.69 -34.60 28.20
N GLY A 26 7.18 -35.42 27.26
CA GLY A 26 7.07 -35.26 25.80
C GLY A 26 7.93 -34.14 25.18
N GLY A 27 8.88 -34.39 24.30
CA GLY A 27 9.05 -35.52 23.40
C GLY A 27 9.27 -34.99 21.98
N ALA A 28 10.49 -35.14 21.45
CA ALA A 28 10.81 -35.46 20.05
C ALA A 28 12.34 -35.39 19.85
N SER A 29 12.86 -36.44 19.23
CA SER A 29 14.26 -36.86 19.18
C SER A 29 15.17 -35.93 18.37
N ALA A 30 16.35 -35.61 18.92
CA ALA A 30 17.44 -35.01 18.16
C ALA A 30 18.23 -36.11 17.45
N SER A 31 17.97 -36.31 16.15
CA SER A 31 18.86 -37.02 15.25
C SER A 31 20.00 -36.08 14.86
N ALA A 32 21.20 -36.30 15.39
CA ALA A 32 22.39 -35.58 14.98
C ALA A 32 22.87 -36.08 13.61
N LEU A 33 22.91 -35.20 12.61
CA LEU A 33 23.55 -35.46 11.32
C LEU A 33 24.68 -34.46 11.10
N TRP A 34 25.87 -35.00 10.94
CA TRP A 34 27.16 -34.32 10.90
C TRP A 34 27.42 -33.60 9.56
N GLN A 35 28.40 -32.70 9.61
CA GLN A 35 29.11 -31.99 8.52
C GLN A 35 28.63 -30.59 8.09
N GLN A 36 29.28 -29.61 8.73
CA GLN A 36 30.11 -28.57 8.10
C GLN A 36 29.66 -28.02 6.74
N SER A 37 28.94 -26.90 6.79
CA SER A 37 29.39 -25.58 6.29
C SER A 37 28.27 -24.61 6.62
N ALA A 38 28.42 -23.86 7.71
CA ALA A 38 27.45 -22.86 8.10
C ALA A 38 27.52 -21.67 7.12
N THR A 39 26.98 -21.84 5.91
CA THR A 39 26.39 -20.70 5.21
C THR A 39 25.20 -20.31 6.07
N ALA A 40 25.40 -19.35 6.97
CA ALA A 40 24.32 -18.67 7.65
C ALA A 40 23.53 -17.91 6.56
N GLY A 41 22.62 -18.64 5.91
CA GLY A 41 21.53 -18.03 5.17
C GLY A 41 20.65 -17.33 6.19
N MET A 42 21.00 -16.09 6.52
CA MET A 42 20.04 -15.18 7.10
C MET A 42 18.98 -14.96 6.05
N THR A 43 17.92 -15.76 6.08
CA THR A 43 16.67 -15.41 5.42
C THR A 43 16.11 -14.24 6.21
N VAL A 44 16.55 -13.04 5.85
CA VAL A 44 15.91 -11.81 6.31
C VAL A 44 14.56 -11.79 5.63
N THR A 45 13.58 -12.45 6.24
CA THR A 45 12.19 -12.15 5.95
C THR A 45 11.96 -10.76 6.53
N ALA A 46 12.27 -9.74 5.74
CA ALA A 46 11.74 -8.42 5.96
C ALA A 46 10.22 -8.54 5.78
N SER A 47 9.53 -8.96 6.85
CA SER A 47 8.11 -8.70 7.01
C SER A 47 7.96 -7.20 7.24
N GLY A 48 8.27 -6.43 6.21
CA GLY A 48 7.95 -5.03 6.11
C GLY A 48 6.45 -4.93 5.85
N THR A 49 5.65 -5.21 6.88
CA THR A 49 4.30 -4.67 6.99
C THR A 49 4.41 -3.17 7.29
N TRP A 50 5.12 -2.45 6.42
CA TRP A 50 4.96 -1.01 6.32
C TRP A 50 3.51 -0.79 5.91
N PRO A 51 2.76 0.10 6.59
CA PRO A 51 1.40 0.41 6.20
C PRO A 51 1.38 0.71 4.70
N PRO A 52 0.46 0.10 3.92
CA PRO A 52 0.39 0.38 2.51
C PRO A 52 0.21 1.89 2.32
N PRO A 53 0.87 2.50 1.32
CA PRO A 53 0.71 3.91 1.06
C PRO A 53 -0.77 4.20 0.84
N VAL A 54 -1.36 5.04 1.68
CA VAL A 54 -2.77 5.41 1.57
C VAL A 54 -2.87 6.52 0.54
N PHE A 55 -3.78 6.38 -0.43
CA PHE A 55 -4.13 7.46 -1.34
C PHE A 55 -5.25 8.29 -0.67
N PRO A 56 -4.96 9.49 -0.17
CA PRO A 56 -5.97 10.37 0.42
C PRO A 56 -6.92 10.90 -0.64
N THR A 57 -8.19 11.07 -0.30
CA THR A 57 -9.23 11.55 -1.23
C THR A 57 -8.77 12.78 -2.02
N PRO A 58 -8.62 12.68 -3.34
CA PRO A 58 -8.15 13.78 -4.16
C PRO A 58 -9.17 14.91 -4.13
N VAL A 59 -8.66 16.13 -4.08
CA VAL A 59 -9.46 17.35 -4.13
C VAL A 59 -9.74 17.67 -5.60
N CYS A 60 -11.00 17.64 -5.99
CA CYS A 60 -11.41 18.08 -7.31
C CYS A 60 -11.71 19.58 -7.28
N SER A 61 -11.13 20.35 -8.21
CA SER A 61 -11.43 21.77 -8.40
C SER A 61 -11.73 22.12 -9.85
N ASN A 62 -12.76 22.93 -10.07
CA ASN A 62 -13.11 23.47 -11.38
C ASN A 62 -12.19 24.66 -11.67
N VAL A 63 -11.20 24.45 -12.53
CA VAL A 63 -10.17 25.45 -12.88
C VAL A 63 -10.49 26.22 -14.15
N ASP A 64 -11.35 25.68 -15.01
CA ASP A 64 -11.65 26.25 -16.32
C ASP A 64 -13.05 26.87 -16.36
N ASN A 65 -13.16 28.13 -16.79
CA ASN A 65 -14.44 28.81 -16.94
C ASN A 65 -15.33 28.17 -18.03
N ALA A 66 -14.74 27.51 -19.01
CA ALA A 66 -15.46 26.75 -20.03
C ALA A 66 -15.77 25.30 -19.62
N ASN A 67 -15.37 24.89 -18.39
CA ASN A 67 -15.54 23.57 -17.80
C ASN A 67 -15.02 22.43 -18.69
N LYS A 68 -13.92 22.65 -19.41
CA LYS A 68 -13.32 21.63 -20.30
C LYS A 68 -12.42 20.65 -19.55
N TYR A 69 -11.87 21.07 -18.42
CA TYR A 69 -11.05 20.25 -17.56
C TYR A 69 -11.22 20.62 -16.09
N VAL A 70 -10.99 19.64 -15.22
CA VAL A 70 -10.92 19.80 -13.77
C VAL A 70 -9.49 19.52 -13.31
N SER A 71 -9.09 20.12 -12.18
CA SER A 71 -7.83 19.83 -11.53
C SER A 71 -8.08 18.86 -10.39
N LEU A 72 -7.39 17.72 -10.41
CA LEU A 72 -7.41 16.73 -9.34
C LEU A 72 -6.11 16.88 -8.54
N GLY A 73 -6.24 17.53 -7.38
CA GLY A 73 -5.17 17.67 -6.41
C GLY A 73 -5.06 16.44 -5.52
N TYR A 74 -3.84 15.99 -5.26
CA TYR A 74 -3.53 14.93 -4.31
C TYR A 74 -2.45 15.44 -3.36
N SER A 75 -2.49 15.04 -2.09
CA SER A 75 -1.50 15.45 -1.10
C SER A 75 -1.42 14.45 0.03
N GLY A 76 -0.24 14.22 0.60
CA GLY A 76 -0.09 13.33 1.75
C GLY A 76 0.29 11.89 1.39
N PHE A 77 0.88 11.67 0.22
CA PHE A 77 1.60 10.43 0.00
C PHE A 77 2.87 10.37 0.85
N SER A 78 3.20 9.20 1.38
CA SER A 78 4.46 8.95 2.09
C SER A 78 5.67 8.92 1.14
N GLU A 79 5.44 8.57 -0.13
CA GLU A 79 6.45 8.53 -1.19
C GLU A 79 5.84 9.08 -2.49
N ALA A 80 6.65 9.64 -3.38
CA ALA A 80 6.18 10.05 -4.70
C ALA A 80 5.83 8.81 -5.55
N PRO A 81 4.61 8.73 -6.12
CA PRO A 81 4.28 7.62 -7.00
C PRO A 81 5.13 7.66 -8.28
N THR A 82 5.47 6.52 -8.84
CA THR A 82 6.17 6.43 -10.13
C THR A 82 5.20 6.56 -11.31
N LYS A 83 3.93 6.21 -11.11
CA LYS A 83 2.89 6.22 -12.15
C LYS A 83 1.52 6.47 -11.54
N LEU A 84 0.72 7.33 -12.17
CA LEU A 84 -0.71 7.46 -11.90
C LEU A 84 -1.49 6.94 -13.12
N THR A 85 -2.44 6.05 -12.87
CA THR A 85 -3.34 5.49 -13.88
C THR A 85 -4.77 5.90 -13.58
N LEU A 86 -5.47 6.43 -14.56
CA LEU A 86 -6.84 6.92 -14.45
C LEU A 86 -7.77 6.00 -15.22
N SER A 87 -8.94 5.72 -14.65
CA SER A 87 -10.05 5.07 -15.35
C SER A 87 -11.35 5.62 -14.80
N ALA A 88 -12.40 5.70 -15.60
CA ALA A 88 -13.68 6.21 -15.13
C ALA A 88 -14.80 5.21 -15.38
N THR A 89 -15.77 5.16 -14.48
CA THR A 89 -17.00 4.37 -14.61
C THR A 89 -18.21 5.26 -14.44
N GLY A 90 -19.26 4.98 -15.20
CA GLY A 90 -20.59 5.57 -15.00
C GLY A 90 -21.45 4.69 -14.09
N ALA A 91 -22.77 4.90 -14.14
CA ALA A 91 -23.74 4.10 -13.39
C ALA A 91 -23.73 2.59 -13.74
N ASN A 92 -23.22 2.24 -14.92
CA ASN A 92 -23.13 0.85 -15.39
C ASN A 92 -22.02 0.04 -14.69
N GLY A 93 -21.15 0.68 -13.90
CA GLY A 93 -20.06 0.00 -13.18
C GLY A 93 -18.89 -0.48 -14.05
N VAL A 94 -18.97 -0.29 -15.37
CA VAL A 94 -17.91 -0.65 -16.33
C VAL A 94 -16.91 0.49 -16.42
N TYR A 95 -15.65 0.19 -16.07
CA TYR A 95 -14.55 1.11 -16.27
C TYR A 95 -14.23 1.24 -17.77
N GLY A 96 -14.06 2.48 -18.24
CA GLY A 96 -13.55 2.78 -19.57
C GLY A 96 -12.06 2.47 -19.70
N ALA A 97 -11.47 2.92 -20.82
CA ALA A 97 -10.04 2.80 -21.05
C ALA A 97 -9.24 3.42 -19.89
N SER A 98 -8.08 2.82 -19.58
CA SER A 98 -7.15 3.41 -18.64
C SER A 98 -6.24 4.40 -19.36
N ALA A 99 -5.99 5.56 -18.74
CA ALA A 99 -5.03 6.54 -19.23
C ALA A 99 -3.95 6.79 -18.18
N ASP A 100 -2.70 6.84 -18.62
CA ASP A 100 -1.57 7.15 -17.78
C ASP A 100 -1.37 8.66 -17.71
N VAL A 101 -1.17 9.19 -16.50
CA VAL A 101 -0.80 10.59 -16.33
C VAL A 101 0.70 10.71 -16.58
N ALA A 102 1.10 11.71 -17.38
CA ALA A 102 2.50 12.02 -17.60
C ALA A 102 2.93 13.13 -16.64
N GLY A 103 4.09 12.95 -15.99
CA GLY A 103 4.73 14.01 -15.22
C GLY A 103 5.66 13.48 -14.15
N PRO A 104 6.56 14.32 -13.61
CA PRO A 104 7.20 14.02 -12.35
C PRO A 104 6.12 14.10 -11.26
N PHE A 105 5.84 12.97 -10.62
CA PHE A 105 4.97 12.98 -9.45
C PHE A 105 5.79 13.32 -8.21
N SER A 106 5.13 13.97 -7.25
CA SER A 106 5.69 14.27 -5.94
C SER A 106 4.77 13.70 -4.86
N VAL A 107 5.13 13.86 -3.59
CA VAL A 107 4.26 13.46 -2.46
C VAL A 107 2.93 14.22 -2.42
N SER A 108 2.87 15.36 -3.10
CA SER A 108 1.69 16.20 -3.30
C SER A 108 1.78 16.84 -4.68
N GLY A 109 0.64 17.03 -5.34
CA GLY A 109 0.59 17.65 -6.66
C GLY A 109 -0.83 17.75 -7.18
N SER A 110 -0.98 18.13 -8.44
CA SER A 110 -2.27 18.13 -9.13
C SER A 110 -2.08 17.76 -10.58
N PHE A 111 -3.13 17.21 -11.19
CA PHE A 111 -3.16 16.93 -12.62
C PHE A 111 -4.50 17.32 -13.22
N SER A 112 -4.48 17.71 -14.49
CA SER A 112 -5.67 18.12 -15.22
C SER A 112 -6.36 16.91 -15.84
N LEU A 113 -7.66 16.78 -15.59
CA LEU A 113 -8.52 15.78 -16.21
C LEU A 113 -9.50 16.44 -17.17
N PHE A 114 -9.42 16.06 -18.43
CA PHE A 114 -10.25 16.60 -19.49
C PHE A 114 -11.54 15.79 -19.67
N GLY A 115 -12.67 16.47 -19.87
CA GLY A 115 -13.97 15.82 -20.05
C GLY A 115 -14.12 15.04 -21.36
N ASN A 116 -13.24 15.27 -22.33
CA ASN A 116 -13.15 14.49 -23.58
C ASN A 116 -12.13 13.35 -23.52
N SER A 117 -11.60 13.02 -22.33
CA SER A 117 -10.62 11.94 -22.17
C SER A 117 -11.22 10.57 -22.52
N GLY A 118 -10.41 9.71 -23.13
CA GLY A 118 -10.79 8.34 -23.49
C GLY A 118 -11.21 7.47 -22.30
N ILE A 119 -10.87 7.87 -21.08
CA ILE A 119 -11.29 7.18 -19.85
C ILE A 119 -12.82 7.22 -19.66
N PHE A 120 -13.50 8.21 -20.25
CA PHE A 120 -14.94 8.42 -20.14
C PHE A 120 -15.73 7.73 -21.26
N THR A 121 -15.09 6.95 -22.12
CA THR A 121 -15.75 6.27 -23.27
C THR A 121 -16.91 5.36 -22.88
N GLN A 122 -16.86 4.73 -21.70
CA GLN A 122 -17.92 3.85 -21.19
C GLN A 122 -18.91 4.59 -20.27
N VAL A 123 -18.75 5.91 -20.12
CA VAL A 123 -19.58 6.72 -19.22
C VAL A 123 -20.73 7.34 -20.01
N THR A 124 -21.91 6.74 -19.86
CA THR A 124 -23.14 7.16 -20.54
C THR A 124 -24.07 8.01 -19.67
N THR A 125 -23.79 8.09 -18.36
CA THR A 125 -24.61 8.78 -17.37
C THR A 125 -23.72 9.50 -16.35
N THR A 126 -24.30 10.49 -15.68
CA THR A 126 -23.68 11.21 -14.55
C THR A 126 -24.36 10.89 -13.23
N PRO A 127 -23.64 10.92 -12.09
CA PRO A 127 -22.20 11.19 -11.93
C PRO A 127 -21.32 10.03 -12.42
N ALA A 128 -20.07 10.33 -12.74
CA ALA A 128 -19.04 9.36 -13.08
C ALA A 128 -18.01 9.26 -11.96
N THR A 129 -17.58 8.04 -11.64
CA THR A 129 -16.54 7.80 -10.65
C THR A 129 -15.22 7.56 -11.36
N VAL A 130 -14.26 8.45 -11.13
CA VAL A 130 -12.88 8.33 -11.59
C VAL A 130 -12.09 7.57 -10.54
N LYS A 131 -11.56 6.42 -10.94
CA LYS A 131 -10.60 5.63 -10.18
C LYS A 131 -9.19 6.04 -10.57
N ILE A 132 -8.41 6.44 -9.58
CA ILE A 132 -7.02 6.86 -9.71
C ILE A 132 -6.17 5.82 -8.99
N VAL A 133 -5.26 5.18 -9.71
CA VAL A 133 -4.34 4.18 -9.19
C VAL A 133 -2.94 4.75 -9.19
N ALA A 134 -2.40 5.02 -8.01
CA ALA A 134 -1.00 5.38 -7.81
C ALA A 134 -0.15 4.12 -7.65
N THR A 135 0.92 4.01 -8.43
CA THR A 135 1.94 2.96 -8.31
C THR A 135 3.21 3.57 -7.73
N PHE A 136 3.83 2.93 -6.75
CA PHE A 136 5.01 3.41 -6.02
C PHE A 136 6.28 2.61 -6.37
N ALA A 137 7.44 3.08 -5.89
CA ALA A 137 8.69 2.36 -6.08
C ALA A 137 8.62 1.03 -5.30
N GLY A 138 8.66 -0.09 -6.00
CA GLY A 138 8.42 -1.43 -5.44
C GLY A 138 7.10 -2.08 -5.87
N GLY A 139 6.30 -1.41 -6.72
CA GLY A 139 5.11 -2.01 -7.34
C GLY A 139 3.87 -2.03 -6.46
N MET A 140 3.94 -1.47 -5.25
CA MET A 140 2.77 -1.21 -4.42
C MET A 140 1.83 -0.26 -5.13
N GLN A 141 0.53 -0.52 -5.01
CA GLN A 141 -0.52 0.28 -5.63
C GLN A 141 -1.48 0.80 -4.56
N SER A 142 -1.92 2.05 -4.73
CA SER A 142 -2.96 2.65 -3.91
C SER A 142 -4.02 3.27 -4.79
N THR A 143 -5.28 3.09 -4.41
CA THR A 143 -6.43 3.48 -5.24
C THR A 143 -7.26 4.52 -4.52
N ALA A 144 -7.60 5.60 -5.23
CA ALA A 144 -8.57 6.58 -4.80
C ALA A 144 -9.70 6.73 -5.82
N TYR A 145 -10.84 7.22 -5.33
CA TYR A 145 -12.04 7.43 -6.11
C TYR A 145 -12.49 8.87 -5.97
N VAL A 146 -12.88 9.48 -7.09
CA VAL A 146 -13.44 10.83 -7.14
C VAL A 146 -14.66 10.83 -8.03
N ASN A 147 -15.73 11.47 -7.59
CA ASN A 147 -16.92 11.65 -8.40
C ASN A 147 -16.84 12.96 -9.19
N VAL A 148 -17.16 12.88 -10.48
CA VAL A 148 -17.22 14.02 -11.40
C VAL A 148 -18.53 13.97 -12.18
N ASN A 149 -19.09 15.13 -12.49
CA ASN A 149 -20.24 15.26 -13.38
C ASN A 149 -19.76 15.59 -14.79
N LEU A 150 -20.25 14.86 -15.79
CA LEU A 150 -19.96 15.08 -17.20
C LEU A 150 -21.18 15.69 -17.91
N GLY A 151 -20.96 16.66 -18.77
CA GLY A 151 -22.00 17.15 -19.68
C GLY A 151 -22.31 16.12 -20.76
N VAL A 152 -23.04 15.06 -20.43
CA VAL A 152 -23.49 14.03 -21.37
C VAL A 152 -24.61 14.60 -22.24
N GLY A 153 -24.41 14.61 -23.57
CA GLY A 153 -25.49 14.91 -24.53
C GLY A 153 -25.20 15.84 -25.70
N THR A 154 -24.08 16.57 -25.77
CA THR A 154 -23.89 17.58 -26.85
C THR A 154 -22.44 17.77 -27.33
N GLY A 155 -21.61 16.72 -27.32
CA GLY A 155 -20.21 16.82 -27.78
C GLY A 155 -19.36 17.87 -27.05
N SER A 156 -19.90 18.41 -25.95
CA SER A 156 -19.35 19.60 -25.30
C SER A 156 -18.17 19.26 -24.39
N GLY A 157 -17.96 17.98 -24.05
CA GLY A 157 -16.83 17.51 -23.25
C GLY A 157 -16.70 18.24 -21.92
N LYS A 158 -17.82 18.72 -21.36
CA LYS A 158 -17.81 19.48 -20.11
C LYS A 158 -17.66 18.53 -18.95
N ILE A 159 -16.86 18.92 -17.96
CA ILE A 159 -16.60 18.15 -16.75
C ILE A 159 -16.63 19.08 -15.55
N TYR A 160 -17.23 18.59 -14.46
CA TYR A 160 -17.40 19.31 -13.21
C TYR A 160 -17.07 18.40 -12.04
N CYS A 161 -16.54 18.97 -10.97
CA CYS A 161 -16.45 18.26 -9.69
C CYS A 161 -17.86 18.06 -9.11
N ALA A 162 -18.14 16.85 -8.61
CA ALA A 162 -19.42 16.48 -7.99
C ALA A 162 -19.44 16.80 -6.49
#